data_AF-A0A485KRS0-F1
#
_entry.id   AF-A0A485KRS0-F1
#
_cell.length_a   1.000
_cell.length_b   1.000
_cell.length_c   1.000
_cell.angle_alpha   90.00
_cell.angle_beta   90.00
_cell.angle_gamma   90.00
#
_symmetry.space_group_name_H-M   'P 1'
#
loop_
_entity.id
_entity.type
_entity.pdbx_description
1 polymer ?
#
loop_
_entity_poly.entity_id
_entity_poly.type
_entity_poly.pdbx_seq_one_letter_code
_entity_poly.pdbx_strand_id
1 'polypeptide(L)'
;MLRRLLGRPFSSRISLPKQWAIVDLAQRLHDPATSKYTILPSKTTLEHTSVSISAFRDCFHKGQLDPCVVAALDSLHFVWDARAHAFNQKRLALEIYQREYGHTIVPINYIVPANDPAWPKELWHLRLGKAVDNFRSRGISSLSSAHVDALDALGFVWNAQDDTWQRNVDALTRFKALFGHTRVPEAFVVPSDEPWPKQLHGFRLGVFVHAVRARQDRLSTDRKEDMDDLGLQLNTREVGWQTFVAALKVFRREHHHVCVPKSYVTADGLKLGVFVRNARHRVKSLTPARKETLDALGFKWTLPTTVVTE
;
A
#
# COMPACT_ATOMS: atom_id res chain seq x y z
N MET A 1 -74.96 13.25 -5.32
CA MET A 1 -73.83 12.73 -6.13
C MET A 1 -72.50 13.27 -5.60
N LEU A 2 -71.96 12.65 -4.53
CA LEU A 2 -70.61 12.98 -4.04
C LEU A 2 -69.89 11.68 -3.67
N ARG A 3 -69.50 10.90 -4.70
CA ARG A 3 -68.47 9.85 -4.55
C ARG A 3 -67.13 10.57 -4.42
N ARG A 4 -66.75 10.89 -3.19
CA ARG A 4 -65.37 11.27 -2.85
C ARG A 4 -64.45 10.12 -3.24
N LEU A 5 -63.39 10.50 -3.94
CA LEU A 5 -62.24 9.70 -4.33
C LEU A 5 -61.65 8.98 -3.11
N LEU A 6 -62.14 7.77 -2.82
CA LEU A 6 -61.38 6.83 -2.00
C LEU A 6 -60.24 6.34 -2.89
N GLY A 7 -59.07 6.95 -2.73
CA GLY A 7 -57.81 6.42 -3.24
C GLY A 7 -57.72 4.94 -2.86
N ARG A 8 -57.27 4.12 -3.81
CA ARG A 8 -57.14 2.67 -3.63
C ARG A 8 -56.43 2.37 -2.30
N PRO A 9 -56.88 1.38 -1.52
CA PRO A 9 -56.21 1.03 -0.27
C PRO A 9 -54.75 0.65 -0.59
N PHE A 10 -53.83 1.34 0.07
CA PHE A 10 -52.40 1.02 0.05
C PHE A 10 -52.24 -0.42 0.54
N SER A 11 -51.98 -1.35 -0.38
CA SER A 11 -51.76 -2.76 -0.03
C SER A 11 -50.30 -2.94 0.40
N SER A 12 -50.02 -2.55 1.63
CA SER A 12 -48.74 -2.80 2.28
C SER A 12 -48.68 -4.26 2.76
N ARG A 13 -47.54 -4.94 2.57
CA ARG A 13 -47.32 -6.28 3.15
C ARG A 13 -47.22 -6.26 4.69
N ILE A 14 -47.12 -5.08 5.29
CA ILE A 14 -46.94 -4.85 6.72
C ILE A 14 -48.09 -3.95 7.18
N SER A 15 -48.94 -4.44 8.08
CA SER A 15 -50.09 -3.68 8.57
C SER A 15 -49.69 -2.35 9.20
N LEU A 16 -50.51 -1.32 9.03
CA LEU A 16 -50.24 0.03 9.55
C LEU A 16 -49.89 0.06 11.05
N PRO A 17 -50.57 -0.70 11.94
CA PRO A 17 -50.16 -0.78 13.35
C PRO A 17 -48.73 -1.31 13.54
N LYS A 18 -48.31 -2.31 12.75
CA LYS A 18 -46.93 -2.82 12.80
C LYS A 18 -45.92 -1.80 12.29
N GLN A 19 -46.30 -0.95 11.33
CA GLN A 19 -45.44 0.14 10.87
C GLN A 19 -45.22 1.17 11.98
N TRP A 20 -46.28 1.60 12.68
CA TRP A 20 -46.16 2.52 13.81
C TRP A 20 -45.41 1.92 15.02
N ALA A 21 -45.58 0.61 15.29
CA ALA A 21 -44.80 -0.05 16.34
C ALA A 21 -43.27 0.00 16.07
N ILE A 22 -42.85 0.06 14.80
CA ILE A 22 -41.43 0.26 14.42
C ILE A 22 -41.00 1.71 14.71
N VAL A 23 -41.87 2.70 14.50
CA VAL A 23 -41.61 4.11 14.87
C VAL A 23 -41.42 4.23 16.37
N ASP A 24 -42.32 3.64 17.17
CA ASP A 24 -42.24 3.69 18.64
C ASP A 24 -40.98 2.99 19.16
N LEU A 25 -40.57 1.90 18.50
CA LEU A 25 -39.30 1.25 18.77
C LEU A 25 -38.11 2.16 18.42
N ALA A 26 -38.14 2.80 17.25
CA ALA A 26 -37.11 3.73 16.80
C ALA A 26 -36.94 4.91 17.77
N GLN A 27 -38.04 5.50 18.25
CA GLN A 27 -38.02 6.57 19.24
C GLN A 27 -37.39 6.14 20.56
N ARG A 28 -37.71 4.92 21.04
CA ARG A 28 -37.14 4.39 22.29
C ARG A 28 -35.65 4.08 22.21
N LEU A 29 -35.18 3.68 21.03
CA LEU A 29 -33.78 3.32 20.79
C LEU A 29 -32.93 4.48 20.27
N HIS A 30 -33.55 5.58 19.84
CA HIS A 30 -32.84 6.76 19.38
C HIS A 30 -32.16 7.45 20.58
N ASP A 31 -30.83 7.42 20.57
CA ASP A 31 -30.01 8.15 21.53
C ASP A 31 -29.12 9.16 20.80
N PRO A 32 -29.51 10.45 20.76
CA PRO A 32 -28.74 11.49 20.08
C PRO A 32 -27.40 11.78 20.76
N ALA A 33 -27.19 11.34 22.01
CA ALA A 33 -25.92 11.48 22.71
C ALA A 33 -24.86 10.48 22.22
N THR A 34 -25.29 9.41 21.54
CA THR A 34 -24.43 8.32 21.03
C THR A 34 -24.28 8.38 19.51
N SER A 35 -25.36 8.56 18.76
CA SER A 35 -25.31 8.71 17.30
C SER A 35 -26.41 9.63 16.80
N LYS A 36 -26.11 10.38 15.75
CA LYS A 36 -27.13 11.16 15.03
C LYS A 36 -28.20 10.26 14.39
N TYR A 37 -27.85 9.02 14.05
CA TYR A 37 -28.67 8.13 13.24
C TYR A 37 -29.41 7.10 14.08
N THR A 38 -30.65 6.78 13.69
CA THR A 38 -31.41 5.70 14.34
C THR A 38 -31.19 4.38 13.61
N ILE A 39 -30.57 3.43 14.30
CA ILE A 39 -30.26 2.10 13.78
C ILE A 39 -31.05 1.06 14.58
N LEU A 40 -31.90 0.31 13.89
CA LEU A 40 -32.64 -0.80 14.48
C LEU A 40 -31.94 -2.15 14.25
N PRO A 41 -31.99 -3.10 15.21
CA PRO A 41 -31.49 -4.46 15.03
C PRO A 41 -32.20 -5.16 13.87
N SER A 42 -31.45 -5.97 13.10
CA SER A 42 -31.96 -6.64 11.88
C SER A 42 -33.22 -7.48 12.12
N LYS A 43 -33.34 -8.09 13.30
CA LYS A 43 -34.54 -8.77 13.79
C LYS A 43 -34.94 -8.13 15.11
N THR A 44 -36.17 -7.65 15.19
CA THR A 44 -36.74 -7.16 16.45
C THR A 44 -38.06 -7.87 16.74
N THR A 45 -38.33 -8.16 18.00
CA THR A 45 -39.61 -8.73 18.43
C THR A 45 -40.52 -7.60 18.89
N LEU A 46 -41.68 -7.48 18.25
CA LEU A 46 -42.75 -6.56 18.62
C LEU A 46 -43.96 -7.39 19.02
N GLU A 47 -44.42 -7.29 20.27
CA GLU A 47 -45.64 -7.96 20.77
C GLU A 47 -45.70 -9.46 20.40
N HIS A 48 -44.65 -10.21 20.75
CA HIS A 48 -44.48 -11.64 20.43
C HIS A 48 -44.39 -12.00 18.93
N THR A 49 -44.38 -11.02 18.04
CA THR A 49 -44.18 -11.21 16.60
C THR A 49 -42.77 -10.77 16.20
N SER A 50 -42.02 -11.66 15.56
CA SER A 50 -40.73 -11.31 14.98
C SER A 50 -40.92 -10.45 13.73
N VAL A 51 -40.33 -9.26 13.71
CA VAL A 51 -40.33 -8.35 12.56
C VAL A 51 -38.91 -8.20 12.03
N SER A 52 -38.77 -8.45 10.73
CA SER A 52 -37.52 -8.25 10.00
C SER A 52 -37.43 -6.79 9.54
N ILE A 53 -36.45 -6.05 10.06
CA ILE A 53 -36.22 -4.65 9.65
C ILE A 53 -35.74 -4.59 8.20
N SER A 54 -35.07 -5.64 7.70
CA SER A 54 -34.71 -5.73 6.28
C SER A 54 -35.96 -5.80 5.39
N ALA A 55 -36.96 -6.61 5.76
CA ALA A 55 -38.21 -6.69 5.01
C ALA A 55 -38.99 -5.36 5.05
N PHE A 56 -38.90 -4.63 6.16
CA PHE A 56 -39.47 -3.30 6.29
C PHE A 56 -38.79 -2.27 5.37
N ARG A 57 -37.45 -2.26 5.31
CA ARG A 57 -36.66 -1.44 4.36
C ARG A 57 -36.97 -1.80 2.90
N ASP A 58 -37.19 -3.07 2.59
CA ASP A 58 -37.60 -3.49 1.24
C ASP A 58 -38.99 -2.94 0.86
N CYS A 59 -39.91 -2.87 1.82
CA CYS A 59 -41.23 -2.27 1.60
C CYS A 59 -41.12 -0.75 1.34
N PHE A 60 -40.18 -0.06 1.99
CA PHE A 60 -39.88 1.35 1.72
C PHE A 60 -39.46 1.57 0.26
N HIS A 61 -38.47 0.82 -0.22
CA HIS A 61 -37.99 0.95 -1.60
C HIS A 61 -39.04 0.59 -2.67
N LYS A 62 -40.04 -0.21 -2.30
CA LYS A 62 -41.19 -0.56 -3.16
C LYS A 62 -42.35 0.45 -3.06
N GLY A 63 -42.22 1.51 -2.25
CA GLY A 63 -43.29 2.48 -2.02
C GLY A 63 -44.51 1.88 -1.32
N GLN A 64 -44.30 0.89 -0.45
CA GLN A 64 -45.36 0.13 0.23
C GLN A 64 -45.57 0.55 1.69
N LEU A 65 -44.90 1.59 2.17
CA LEU A 65 -45.07 2.12 3.51
C LEU A 65 -45.97 3.35 3.50
N ASP A 66 -46.63 3.60 4.62
CA ASP A 66 -47.43 4.81 4.80
C ASP A 66 -46.53 6.06 4.80
N PRO A 67 -46.84 7.11 4.03
CA PRO A 67 -46.02 8.32 3.96
C PRO A 67 -45.80 9.01 5.31
N CYS A 68 -46.78 8.96 6.23
CA CYS A 68 -46.64 9.55 7.56
C CYS A 68 -45.64 8.76 8.41
N VAL A 69 -45.60 7.43 8.27
CA VAL A 69 -44.61 6.59 8.95
C VAL A 69 -43.21 6.87 8.42
N VAL A 70 -43.06 7.01 7.10
CA VAL A 70 -41.77 7.35 6.48
C VAL A 70 -41.28 8.69 7.01
N ALA A 71 -42.13 9.72 7.00
CA ALA A 71 -41.79 11.05 7.51
C ALA A 71 -41.41 11.02 9.01
N ALA A 72 -42.11 10.23 9.83
CA ALA A 72 -41.78 10.06 11.24
C ALA A 72 -40.39 9.43 11.43
N LEU A 73 -40.06 8.40 10.66
CA LEU A 73 -38.74 7.75 10.71
C LEU A 73 -37.62 8.64 10.16
N ASP A 74 -37.89 9.41 9.11
CA ASP A 74 -36.94 10.39 8.56
C ASP A 74 -36.60 11.48 9.59
N SER A 75 -37.59 11.93 10.38
CA SER A 75 -37.37 12.90 11.46
C SER A 75 -36.46 12.37 12.57
N LEU A 76 -36.37 11.05 12.73
CA LEU A 76 -35.47 10.35 13.64
C LEU A 76 -34.13 9.98 13.00
N HIS A 77 -33.85 10.45 11.78
CA HIS A 77 -32.68 10.03 11.00
C HIS A 77 -32.54 8.50 10.89
N PHE A 78 -33.67 7.82 10.67
CA PHE A 78 -33.69 6.37 10.50
C PHE A 78 -32.87 5.94 9.29
N VAL A 79 -32.03 4.93 9.50
CA VAL A 79 -31.18 4.39 8.45
C VAL A 79 -31.98 3.42 7.57
N TRP A 80 -32.44 3.91 6.42
CA TRP A 80 -33.10 3.08 5.40
C TRP A 80 -32.13 2.13 4.70
N ASP A 81 -30.96 2.61 4.28
CA ASP A 81 -29.90 1.76 3.71
C ASP A 81 -28.77 1.53 4.71
N ALA A 82 -28.84 0.39 5.39
CA ALA A 82 -27.81 -0.02 6.35
C ALA A 82 -26.45 -0.28 5.71
N ARG A 83 -26.39 -0.69 4.43
CA ARG A 83 -25.12 -0.96 3.74
C ARG A 83 -24.44 0.35 3.38
N ALA A 84 -25.18 1.31 2.81
CA ALA A 84 -24.67 2.63 2.50
C ALA A 84 -24.24 3.36 3.78
N HIS A 85 -25.04 3.30 4.85
CA HIS A 85 -24.67 3.89 6.13
C HIS A 85 -23.38 3.28 6.71
N ALA A 86 -23.27 1.95 6.74
CA ALA A 86 -22.06 1.28 7.21
C ALA A 86 -20.82 1.61 6.34
N PHE A 87 -21.00 1.84 5.04
CA PHE A 87 -19.93 2.34 4.18
C PHE A 87 -19.54 3.77 4.55
N ASN A 88 -20.52 4.67 4.70
CA ASN A 88 -20.29 6.06 5.06
C ASN A 88 -19.58 6.23 6.41
N GLN A 89 -19.91 5.41 7.41
CA GLN A 89 -19.20 5.39 8.69
C GLN A 89 -17.72 5.01 8.52
N LYS A 90 -17.43 3.98 7.71
CA LYS A 90 -16.04 3.56 7.42
C LYS A 90 -15.28 4.62 6.63
N ARG A 91 -15.95 5.28 5.67
CA ARG A 91 -15.38 6.37 4.89
C ARG A 91 -15.05 7.57 5.79
N LEU A 92 -15.97 7.98 6.67
CA LEU A 92 -15.75 9.06 7.63
C LEU A 92 -14.60 8.72 8.60
N ALA A 93 -14.56 7.48 9.10
CA ALA A 93 -13.48 7.03 9.95
C ALA A 93 -12.11 7.08 9.23
N LEU A 94 -12.09 6.73 7.93
CA LEU A 94 -10.89 6.83 7.10
C LEU A 94 -10.48 8.29 6.84
N GLU A 95 -11.44 9.19 6.64
CA GLU A 95 -11.21 10.63 6.47
C GLU A 95 -10.57 11.25 7.73
N ILE A 96 -11.09 10.90 8.92
CA ILE A 96 -10.49 11.32 10.19
C ILE A 96 -9.07 10.75 10.31
N TYR A 97 -8.89 9.46 10.03
CA TYR A 97 -7.56 8.84 10.05
C TYR A 97 -6.58 9.54 9.10
N GLN A 98 -7.02 9.87 7.88
CA GLN A 98 -6.20 10.56 6.88
C GLN A 98 -5.81 11.97 7.37
N ARG A 99 -6.70 12.70 8.05
CA ARG A 99 -6.39 14.00 8.65
C ARG A 99 -5.37 13.90 9.79
N GLU A 100 -5.48 12.90 10.65
CA GLU A 100 -4.59 12.73 11.80
C GLU A 100 -3.19 12.21 11.41
N TYR A 101 -3.12 11.26 10.46
CA TYR A 101 -1.88 10.57 10.10
C TYR A 101 -1.30 10.97 8.73
N GLY A 102 -2.03 11.75 7.94
CA GLY A 102 -1.61 12.22 6.62
C GLY A 102 -1.60 11.14 5.53
N HIS A 103 -2.15 9.95 5.79
CA HIS A 103 -2.21 8.85 4.83
C HIS A 103 -3.36 7.87 5.10
N THR A 104 -3.76 7.07 4.11
CA THR A 104 -4.83 6.06 4.25
C THR A 104 -4.33 4.63 4.49
N ILE A 105 -3.03 4.47 4.85
CA ILE A 105 -2.49 3.16 5.24
C ILE A 105 -2.85 2.91 6.71
N VAL A 106 -3.96 2.21 6.91
CA VAL A 106 -4.43 1.80 8.23
C VAL A 106 -3.88 0.40 8.57
N PRO A 107 -3.21 0.20 9.73
CA PRO A 107 -2.82 -1.13 10.20
C PRO A 107 -4.03 -2.06 10.33
N ILE A 108 -3.89 -3.34 9.95
CA ILE A 108 -5.02 -4.29 9.93
C ILE A 108 -5.74 -4.43 11.28
N ASN A 109 -5.00 -4.31 12.37
CA ASN A 109 -5.51 -4.40 13.75
C ASN A 109 -5.90 -3.05 14.36
N TYR A 110 -5.89 -1.96 13.57
CA TYR A 110 -6.28 -0.64 14.08
C TYR A 110 -7.77 -0.62 14.41
N ILE A 111 -8.05 -0.20 15.64
CA ILE A 111 -9.39 -0.01 16.19
C ILE A 111 -9.50 1.46 16.59
N VAL A 112 -10.59 2.11 16.19
CA VAL A 112 -10.86 3.50 16.59
C VAL A 112 -10.92 3.58 18.12
N PRO A 113 -10.09 4.43 18.76
CA PRO A 113 -10.06 4.55 20.21
C PRO A 113 -11.40 5.01 20.77
N ALA A 114 -11.80 4.47 21.91
CA ALA A 114 -12.90 5.00 22.67
C ALA A 114 -12.42 6.14 23.57
N ASN A 115 -13.26 7.17 23.74
CA ASN A 115 -12.98 8.38 24.51
C ASN A 115 -12.00 9.37 23.87
N ASP A 116 -11.69 9.21 22.58
CA ASP A 116 -10.94 10.21 21.83
C ASP A 116 -11.92 11.23 21.21
N PRO A 117 -11.85 12.53 21.58
CA PRO A 117 -12.74 13.56 21.05
C PRO A 117 -12.55 13.82 19.55
N ALA A 118 -11.44 13.40 18.94
CA ALA A 118 -11.24 13.48 17.50
C ALA A 118 -12.23 12.58 16.73
N TRP A 119 -12.82 11.58 17.41
CA TRP A 119 -13.70 10.59 16.81
C TRP A 119 -15.14 10.75 17.31
N PRO A 120 -16.14 10.84 16.40
CA PRO A 120 -17.53 10.66 16.76
C PRO A 120 -17.75 9.35 17.52
N LYS A 121 -18.58 9.38 18.57
CA LYS A 121 -18.87 8.22 19.42
C LYS A 121 -19.36 7.00 18.63
N GLU A 122 -20.13 7.25 17.57
CA GLU A 122 -20.63 6.22 16.66
C GLU A 122 -19.53 5.45 15.91
N LEU A 123 -18.31 6.00 15.82
CA LEU A 123 -17.16 5.34 15.20
C LEU A 123 -16.27 4.64 16.23
N TRP A 124 -16.47 4.84 17.53
CA TRP A 124 -15.65 4.21 18.56
C TRP A 124 -15.72 2.68 18.45
N HIS A 125 -14.59 2.03 18.71
CA HIS A 125 -14.40 0.58 18.57
C HIS A 125 -14.57 0.03 17.15
N LEU A 126 -14.77 0.88 16.13
CA LEU A 126 -14.78 0.45 14.74
C LEU A 126 -13.42 -0.15 14.39
N ARG A 127 -13.42 -1.40 13.90
CA ARG A 127 -12.23 -2.07 13.36
C ARG A 127 -11.88 -1.51 11.99
N LEU A 128 -11.45 -0.25 11.94
CA LEU A 128 -11.14 0.48 10.71
C LEU A 128 -10.05 -0.23 9.90
N GLY A 129 -9.04 -0.82 10.55
CA GLY A 129 -8.01 -1.63 9.88
C GLY A 129 -8.60 -2.78 9.06
N LYS A 130 -9.56 -3.51 9.65
CA LYS A 130 -10.26 -4.59 8.95
C LYS A 130 -11.22 -4.09 7.88
N ALA A 131 -11.84 -2.92 8.09
CA ALA A 131 -12.69 -2.30 7.07
C ALA A 131 -11.90 -1.91 5.82
N VAL A 132 -10.74 -1.29 5.99
CA VAL A 132 -9.81 -0.93 4.92
C VAL A 132 -9.27 -2.18 4.20
N ASP A 133 -8.88 -3.21 4.94
CA ASP A 133 -8.48 -4.51 4.39
C ASP A 133 -9.60 -5.14 3.54
N ASN A 134 -10.85 -5.03 3.97
CA ASN A 134 -12.00 -5.50 3.20
C ASN A 134 -12.23 -4.70 1.90
N PHE A 135 -11.99 -3.38 1.91
CA PHE A 135 -12.05 -2.57 0.69
C PHE A 135 -11.00 -3.02 -0.33
N ARG A 136 -9.78 -3.30 0.13
CA ARG A 136 -8.68 -3.77 -0.73
C ARG A 136 -8.93 -5.18 -1.27
N SER A 137 -9.26 -6.13 -0.39
CA SER A 137 -9.38 -7.55 -0.75
C SER A 137 -10.57 -7.86 -1.64
N ARG A 138 -11.70 -7.15 -1.47
CA ARG A 138 -12.86 -7.31 -2.35
C ARG A 138 -12.72 -6.53 -3.66
N GLY A 139 -11.85 -5.52 -3.66
CA GLY A 139 -11.50 -4.72 -4.82
C GLY A 139 -12.61 -3.80 -5.30
N ILE A 140 -12.26 -3.01 -6.32
CA ILE A 140 -13.10 -2.01 -6.99
C ILE A 140 -14.38 -2.65 -7.55
N SER A 141 -14.31 -3.90 -8.03
CA SER A 141 -15.45 -4.62 -8.63
C SER A 141 -16.58 -4.94 -7.65
N SER A 142 -16.32 -4.92 -6.34
CA SER A 142 -17.32 -5.20 -5.31
C SER A 142 -18.05 -3.96 -4.79
N LEU A 143 -17.59 -2.77 -5.18
CA LEU A 143 -18.10 -1.48 -4.74
C LEU A 143 -18.85 -0.80 -5.89
N SER A 144 -19.81 0.06 -5.55
CA SER A 144 -20.42 0.93 -6.55
C SER A 144 -19.39 1.98 -7.01
N SER A 145 -19.55 2.50 -8.22
CA SER A 145 -18.70 3.58 -8.74
C SER A 145 -18.63 4.76 -7.77
N ALA A 146 -19.77 5.19 -7.23
CA ALA A 146 -19.84 6.28 -6.25
C ALA A 146 -19.03 5.99 -4.97
N HIS A 147 -18.95 4.73 -4.52
CA HIS A 147 -18.12 4.37 -3.37
C HIS A 147 -16.63 4.40 -3.70
N VAL A 148 -16.26 3.99 -4.92
CA VAL A 148 -14.87 4.05 -5.40
C VAL A 148 -14.43 5.49 -5.51
N ASP A 149 -15.20 6.34 -6.20
CA ASP A 149 -14.93 7.77 -6.36
C ASP A 149 -14.77 8.48 -5.00
N ALA A 150 -15.62 8.13 -4.02
CA ALA A 150 -15.55 8.69 -2.68
C ALA A 150 -14.31 8.25 -1.88
N LEU A 151 -13.74 7.08 -2.16
CA LEU A 151 -12.48 6.62 -1.57
C LEU A 151 -11.29 7.25 -2.31
N ASP A 152 -11.35 7.35 -3.62
CA ASP A 152 -10.31 8.01 -4.44
C ASP A 152 -10.15 9.48 -4.09
N ALA A 153 -11.26 10.19 -3.83
CA ALA A 153 -11.25 11.56 -3.33
C ALA A 153 -10.52 11.74 -1.98
N LEU A 154 -10.44 10.68 -1.17
CA LEU A 154 -9.67 10.65 0.09
C LEU A 154 -8.20 10.25 -0.12
N GLY A 155 -7.77 10.02 -1.36
CA GLY A 155 -6.45 9.49 -1.67
C GLY A 155 -6.28 8.05 -1.18
N PHE A 156 -7.34 7.23 -1.25
CA PHE A 156 -7.31 5.87 -0.75
C PHE A 156 -6.34 4.98 -1.53
N VAL A 157 -5.32 4.50 -0.82
CA VAL A 157 -4.36 3.53 -1.33
C VAL A 157 -5.01 2.14 -1.45
N TRP A 158 -5.38 1.76 -2.68
CA TRP A 158 -5.94 0.44 -3.04
C TRP A 158 -4.91 -0.68 -2.94
N ASN A 159 -3.69 -0.46 -3.42
CA ASN A 159 -2.59 -1.40 -3.27
C ASN A 159 -1.51 -0.81 -2.35
N ALA A 160 -1.54 -1.26 -1.08
CA ALA A 160 -0.56 -0.83 -0.09
C ALA A 160 0.88 -1.21 -0.47
N GLN A 161 1.07 -2.28 -1.25
CA GLN A 161 2.38 -2.68 -1.72
C GLN A 161 2.92 -1.72 -2.79
N ASP A 162 2.05 -1.23 -3.68
CA ASP A 162 2.46 -0.28 -4.73
C ASP A 162 2.71 1.11 -4.16
N ASP A 163 1.91 1.58 -3.20
CA ASP A 163 2.20 2.83 -2.50
C ASP A 163 3.50 2.72 -1.65
N THR A 164 3.71 1.59 -0.97
CA THR A 164 4.99 1.36 -0.27
C THR A 164 6.15 1.35 -1.26
N TRP A 165 5.98 0.75 -2.44
CA TRP A 165 6.98 0.79 -3.51
C TRP A 165 7.26 2.22 -3.95
N GLN A 166 6.22 2.99 -4.28
CA GLN A 166 6.33 4.37 -4.72
C GLN A 166 7.05 5.25 -3.68
N ARG A 167 6.71 5.12 -2.39
CA ARG A 167 7.42 5.86 -1.33
C ARG A 167 8.90 5.50 -1.24
N ASN A 168 9.26 4.23 -1.48
CA ASN A 168 10.67 3.83 -1.54
C ASN A 168 11.38 4.39 -2.78
N VAL A 169 10.70 4.44 -3.92
CA VAL A 169 11.16 5.11 -5.15
C VAL A 169 11.39 6.60 -4.89
N ASP A 170 10.45 7.29 -4.24
CA ASP A 170 10.56 8.71 -3.89
C ASP A 170 11.72 8.95 -2.91
N ALA A 171 11.87 8.10 -1.90
CA ALA A 171 12.98 8.16 -0.95
C ALA A 171 14.33 7.92 -1.65
N LEU A 172 14.40 6.98 -2.59
CA LEU A 172 15.61 6.74 -3.38
C LEU A 172 15.94 7.88 -4.33
N THR A 173 14.92 8.48 -4.96
CA THR A 173 15.03 9.68 -5.78
C THR A 173 15.63 10.83 -4.98
N ARG A 174 15.10 11.06 -3.78
CA ARG A 174 15.62 12.10 -2.88
C ARG A 174 17.03 11.79 -2.40
N PHE A 175 17.33 10.54 -2.06
CA PHE A 175 18.69 10.11 -1.72
C PHE A 175 19.66 10.41 -2.86
N LYS A 176 19.31 10.07 -4.11
CA LYS A 176 20.12 10.36 -5.29
C LYS A 176 20.33 11.86 -5.49
N ALA A 177 19.29 12.68 -5.28
CA ALA A 177 19.41 14.13 -5.39
C ALA A 177 20.34 14.73 -4.32
N LEU A 178 20.35 14.20 -3.10
CA LEU A 178 21.18 14.70 -2.00
C LEU A 178 22.63 14.24 -2.07
N PHE A 179 22.87 12.97 -2.44
CA PHE A 179 24.19 12.35 -2.39
C PHE A 179 24.81 12.14 -3.79
N GLY A 180 24.09 12.45 -4.86
CA GLY A 180 24.53 12.27 -6.25
C GLY A 180 24.60 10.82 -6.73
N HIS A 181 24.19 9.84 -5.91
CA HIS A 181 24.32 8.42 -6.22
C HIS A 181 23.26 7.55 -5.53
N THR A 182 23.04 6.32 -6.01
CA THR A 182 22.10 5.33 -5.44
C THR A 182 22.77 4.28 -4.52
N ARG A 183 23.99 4.54 -4.06
CA ARG A 183 24.74 3.67 -3.13
C ARG A 183 24.27 3.85 -1.69
N VAL A 184 23.08 3.34 -1.39
CA VAL A 184 22.47 3.42 -0.05
C VAL A 184 23.12 2.40 0.90
N PRO A 185 23.63 2.81 2.08
CA PRO A 185 24.09 1.88 3.11
C PRO A 185 22.95 0.98 3.62
N GLU A 186 23.22 -0.29 3.93
CA GLU A 186 22.18 -1.24 4.36
C GLU A 186 21.43 -0.79 5.63
N ALA A 187 22.14 -0.19 6.58
CA ALA A 187 21.57 0.33 7.82
C ALA A 187 20.92 1.72 7.67
N PHE A 188 20.89 2.31 6.46
CA PHE A 188 20.34 3.64 6.27
C PHE A 188 18.83 3.66 6.47
N VAL A 189 18.41 4.54 7.38
CA VAL A 189 17.02 4.87 7.67
C VAL A 189 16.83 6.35 7.38
N VAL A 190 15.75 6.70 6.68
CA VAL A 190 15.43 8.09 6.35
C VAL A 190 15.29 8.90 7.65
N PRO A 191 16.11 9.96 7.85
CA PRO A 191 16.05 10.82 9.03
C PRO A 191 14.72 11.56 9.15
N SER A 192 14.41 12.02 10.37
CA SER A 192 13.22 12.84 10.65
C SER A 192 13.42 14.34 10.43
N ASP A 193 14.58 14.73 9.91
CA ASP A 193 14.96 16.13 9.71
C ASP A 193 14.83 16.54 8.24
N GLU A 194 14.77 17.85 7.99
CA GLU A 194 14.96 18.41 6.66
C GLU A 194 16.27 17.87 6.06
N PRO A 195 16.32 17.52 4.76
CA PRO A 195 15.38 17.88 3.70
C PRO A 195 14.42 16.74 3.32
N TRP A 196 14.09 15.84 4.26
CA TRP A 196 13.24 14.67 4.04
C TRP A 196 11.77 14.96 4.37
N PRO A 197 10.82 14.64 3.46
CA PRO A 197 9.39 14.72 3.74
C PRO A 197 9.00 13.84 4.94
N LYS A 198 8.08 14.33 5.79
CA LYS A 198 7.58 13.62 6.97
C LYS A 198 7.08 12.21 6.68
N GLN A 199 6.47 12.03 5.52
CA GLN A 199 5.90 10.77 5.07
C GLN A 199 6.96 9.69 4.80
N LEU A 200 8.22 10.09 4.60
CA LEU A 200 9.34 9.18 4.35
C LEU A 200 10.17 8.91 5.62
N HIS A 201 9.93 9.61 6.72
CA HIS A 201 10.70 9.46 7.96
C HIS A 201 10.63 8.02 8.48
N GLY A 202 11.78 7.47 8.90
CA GLY A 202 11.87 6.12 9.42
C GLY A 202 11.83 5.00 8.36
N PHE A 203 11.71 5.32 7.07
CA PHE A 203 11.79 4.32 6.01
C PHE A 203 13.19 3.71 5.97
N ARG A 204 13.27 2.38 6.06
CA ARG A 204 14.52 1.60 5.99
C ARG A 204 14.97 1.45 4.55
N LEU A 205 15.35 2.56 3.91
CA LEU A 205 15.71 2.62 2.49
C LEU A 205 16.90 1.70 2.16
N GLY A 206 17.85 1.52 3.07
CA GLY A 206 18.96 0.56 2.90
C GLY A 206 18.48 -0.89 2.75
N VAL A 207 17.53 -1.29 3.60
CA VAL A 207 16.89 -2.62 3.56
C VAL A 207 16.09 -2.79 2.28
N PHE A 208 15.38 -1.75 1.83
CA PHE A 208 14.65 -1.76 0.57
C PHE A 208 15.59 -2.00 -0.62
N VAL A 209 16.65 -1.20 -0.78
CA VAL A 209 17.61 -1.35 -1.88
C VAL A 209 18.26 -2.72 -1.88
N HIS A 210 18.61 -3.25 -0.70
CA HIS A 210 19.13 -4.60 -0.56
C HIS A 210 18.12 -5.66 -1.02
N ALA A 211 16.85 -5.55 -0.60
CA ALA A 211 15.79 -6.48 -0.98
C ALA A 211 15.50 -6.45 -2.49
N VAL A 212 15.50 -5.28 -3.12
CA VAL A 212 15.34 -5.11 -4.58
C VAL A 212 16.46 -5.84 -5.33
N ARG A 213 17.72 -5.65 -4.92
CA ARG A 213 18.88 -6.33 -5.53
C ARG A 213 18.83 -7.85 -5.34
N ALA A 214 18.46 -8.30 -4.13
CA ALA A 214 18.41 -9.71 -3.79
C ALA A 214 17.29 -10.47 -4.53
N ARG A 215 16.21 -9.76 -4.91
CA ARG A 215 15.03 -10.33 -5.59
C ARG A 215 14.83 -9.77 -7.00
N GLN A 216 15.90 -9.31 -7.65
CA GLN A 216 15.82 -8.67 -8.97
C GLN A 216 15.16 -9.56 -10.05
N ASP A 217 15.28 -10.87 -9.92
CA ASP A 217 14.65 -11.88 -10.78
C ASP A 217 13.12 -11.93 -10.62
N ARG A 218 12.60 -11.54 -9.45
CA ARG A 218 11.17 -11.55 -9.10
C ARG A 218 10.50 -10.19 -9.23
N LEU A 219 11.24 -9.15 -9.60
CA LEU A 219 10.66 -7.84 -9.87
C LEU A 219 9.87 -7.88 -11.19
N SER A 220 8.69 -7.24 -11.19
CA SER A 220 7.96 -6.95 -12.42
C SER A 220 8.79 -6.05 -13.33
N THR A 221 8.43 -6.00 -14.62
CA THR A 221 9.10 -5.16 -15.61
C THR A 221 9.07 -3.69 -15.20
N ASP A 222 7.90 -3.15 -14.86
CA ASP A 222 7.72 -1.75 -14.43
C ASP A 222 8.62 -1.39 -13.24
N ARG A 223 8.74 -2.29 -12.26
CA ARG A 223 9.60 -2.08 -11.09
C ARG A 223 11.08 -2.15 -11.42
N LYS A 224 11.48 -2.80 -12.52
CA LYS A 224 12.87 -2.76 -13.00
C LYS A 224 13.14 -1.44 -13.71
N GLU A 225 12.20 -0.98 -14.53
CA GLU A 225 12.26 0.32 -15.21
C GLU A 225 12.40 1.47 -14.20
N ASP A 226 11.59 1.48 -13.12
CA ASP A 226 11.72 2.46 -12.03
C ASP A 226 13.16 2.52 -11.46
N MET A 227 13.80 1.36 -11.30
CA MET A 227 15.15 1.28 -10.73
C MET A 227 16.21 1.70 -11.74
N ASP A 228 16.02 1.36 -13.02
CA ASP A 228 16.91 1.74 -14.11
C ASP A 228 16.88 3.26 -14.35
N ASP A 229 15.70 3.89 -14.31
CA ASP A 229 15.52 5.36 -14.40
C ASP A 229 16.21 6.09 -13.24
N LEU A 230 16.15 5.51 -12.04
CA LEU A 230 16.90 6.01 -10.90
C LEU A 230 18.40 5.73 -10.99
N GLY A 231 18.87 4.94 -11.96
CA GLY A 231 20.26 4.52 -12.06
C GLY A 231 20.66 3.64 -10.89
N LEU A 232 19.71 2.95 -10.26
CA LEU A 232 20.00 1.91 -9.28
C LEU A 232 20.45 0.66 -10.02
N GLN A 233 21.77 0.48 -10.07
CA GLN A 233 22.34 -0.72 -10.65
C GLN A 233 21.92 -1.97 -9.84
N LEU A 234 20.99 -2.74 -10.40
CA LEU A 234 20.47 -3.98 -9.81
C LEU A 234 21.53 -5.09 -9.85
N ASN A 235 22.33 -5.13 -10.92
CA ASN A 235 23.40 -6.10 -11.10
C ASN A 235 24.78 -5.48 -10.88
N THR A 236 25.07 -5.08 -9.64
CA THR A 236 26.38 -4.53 -9.26
C THR A 236 27.55 -5.48 -9.55
N ARG A 237 27.29 -6.80 -9.59
CA ARG A 237 28.30 -7.81 -9.94
C ARG A 237 28.66 -7.79 -11.41
N GLU A 238 27.68 -7.59 -12.30
CA GLU A 238 27.92 -7.49 -13.74
C GLU A 238 28.55 -6.15 -14.10
N VAL A 239 28.07 -5.04 -13.51
CA VAL A 239 28.72 -3.75 -13.71
C VAL A 239 30.16 -3.78 -13.21
N GLY A 240 30.39 -4.31 -12.00
CA GLY A 240 31.75 -4.47 -11.47
C GLY A 240 32.63 -5.38 -12.34
N TRP A 241 32.05 -6.40 -12.98
CA TRP A 241 32.74 -7.23 -13.95
C TRP A 241 33.09 -6.48 -15.24
N GLN A 242 32.15 -5.71 -15.79
CA GLN A 242 32.38 -4.90 -16.99
C GLN A 242 33.43 -3.80 -16.74
N THR A 243 33.36 -3.11 -15.60
CA THR A 243 34.36 -2.12 -15.18
C THR A 243 35.74 -2.77 -15.03
N PHE A 244 35.81 -3.96 -14.42
CA PHE A 244 37.05 -4.73 -14.32
C PHE A 244 37.62 -5.08 -15.70
N VAL A 245 36.80 -5.60 -16.62
CA VAL A 245 37.22 -5.96 -17.97
C VAL A 245 37.68 -4.74 -18.77
N ALA A 246 36.97 -3.60 -18.65
CA ALA A 246 37.34 -2.35 -19.30
C ALA A 246 38.69 -1.83 -18.78
N ALA A 247 38.88 -1.79 -17.45
CA ALA A 247 40.13 -1.39 -16.83
C ALA A 247 41.30 -2.32 -17.23
N LEU A 248 41.05 -3.62 -17.34
CA LEU A 248 42.05 -4.59 -17.78
C LEU A 248 42.44 -4.40 -19.26
N LYS A 249 41.49 -4.02 -20.13
CA LYS A 249 41.77 -3.66 -21.52
C LYS A 249 42.65 -2.40 -21.62
N VAL A 250 42.36 -1.37 -20.82
CA VAL A 250 43.18 -0.15 -20.75
C VAL A 250 44.58 -0.48 -20.28
N PHE A 251 44.72 -1.23 -19.18
CA PHE A 251 46.01 -1.66 -18.67
C PHE A 251 46.83 -2.44 -19.72
N ARG A 252 46.19 -3.37 -20.44
CA ARG A 252 46.84 -4.12 -21.53
C ARG A 252 47.33 -3.20 -22.65
N ARG A 253 46.57 -2.16 -23.00
CA ARG A 253 46.96 -1.18 -24.03
C ARG A 253 48.19 -0.38 -23.60
N GLU A 254 48.29 -0.02 -22.32
CA GLU A 254 49.36 0.81 -21.77
C GLU A 254 50.64 0.03 -21.48
N HIS A 255 50.52 -1.19 -20.96
CA HIS A 255 51.66 -2.00 -20.50
C HIS A 255 51.98 -3.18 -21.42
N HIS A 256 51.22 -3.38 -22.49
CA HIS A 256 51.36 -4.49 -23.46
C HIS A 256 51.23 -5.90 -22.84
N HIS A 257 50.84 -6.00 -21.57
CA HIS A 257 50.61 -7.25 -20.84
C HIS A 257 49.44 -7.11 -19.85
N VAL A 258 48.94 -8.23 -19.32
CA VAL A 258 47.83 -8.27 -18.33
C VAL A 258 48.28 -8.75 -16.93
N CYS A 259 49.58 -8.79 -16.69
CA CYS A 259 50.17 -9.06 -15.38
C CYS A 259 50.06 -7.84 -14.45
N VAL A 260 48.86 -7.59 -13.94
CA VAL A 260 48.60 -6.45 -13.03
C VAL A 260 49.20 -6.71 -11.64
N PRO A 261 50.03 -5.81 -11.09
CA PRO A 261 50.52 -5.89 -9.72
C PRO A 261 49.39 -5.86 -8.68
N LYS A 262 49.55 -6.55 -7.56
CA LYS A 262 48.51 -6.61 -6.49
C LYS A 262 48.14 -5.23 -5.93
N SER A 263 49.11 -4.32 -5.85
CA SER A 263 48.94 -2.95 -5.34
C SER A 263 48.45 -1.96 -6.39
N TYR A 264 48.31 -2.37 -7.65
CA TYR A 264 47.94 -1.45 -8.73
C TYR A 264 46.50 -0.95 -8.57
N VAL A 265 46.36 0.37 -8.61
CA VAL A 265 45.11 1.13 -8.57
C VAL A 265 45.07 2.01 -9.81
N THR A 266 43.97 2.00 -10.53
CA THR A 266 43.76 2.85 -11.71
C THR A 266 43.63 4.33 -11.30
N ALA A 267 43.72 5.24 -12.27
CA ALA A 267 43.60 6.69 -12.03
C ALA A 267 42.25 7.09 -11.39
N ASP A 268 41.18 6.34 -11.67
CA ASP A 268 39.84 6.50 -11.09
C ASP A 268 39.64 5.78 -9.74
N GLY A 269 40.70 5.21 -9.15
CA GLY A 269 40.68 4.61 -7.81
C GLY A 269 40.23 3.15 -7.76
N LEU A 270 40.03 2.49 -8.91
CA LEU A 270 39.71 1.06 -8.96
C LEU A 270 40.95 0.24 -8.57
N LYS A 271 40.84 -0.57 -7.52
CA LYS A 271 41.90 -1.50 -7.07
C LYS A 271 42.03 -2.70 -8.02
N LEU A 272 42.40 -2.46 -9.27
CA LEU A 272 42.45 -3.48 -10.33
C LEU A 272 43.33 -4.69 -9.95
N GLY A 273 44.43 -4.48 -9.21
CA GLY A 273 45.26 -5.57 -8.68
C GLY A 273 44.51 -6.53 -7.74
N VAL A 274 43.56 -6.01 -6.96
CA VAL A 274 42.69 -6.83 -6.08
C VAL A 274 41.70 -7.64 -6.91
N PHE A 275 41.11 -7.06 -7.96
CA PHE A 275 40.21 -7.77 -8.87
C PHE A 275 40.91 -8.92 -9.60
N VAL A 276 42.11 -8.68 -10.15
CA VAL A 276 42.94 -9.70 -10.81
C VAL A 276 43.27 -10.85 -9.86
N ARG A 277 43.70 -10.53 -8.63
CA ARG A 277 43.98 -11.55 -7.60
C ARG A 277 42.73 -12.37 -7.28
N ASN A 278 41.59 -11.71 -7.07
CA ASN A 278 40.33 -12.38 -6.74
C ASN A 278 39.86 -13.28 -7.89
N ALA A 279 40.01 -12.86 -9.16
CA ALA A 279 39.71 -13.67 -10.33
C ALA A 279 40.55 -14.97 -10.34
N ARG A 280 41.86 -14.88 -10.07
CA ARG A 280 42.75 -16.07 -9.97
C ARG A 280 42.31 -17.04 -8.88
N HIS A 281 42.06 -16.57 -7.66
CA HIS A 281 41.63 -17.44 -6.56
C HIS A 281 40.26 -18.09 -6.80
N ARG A 282 39.40 -17.44 -7.58
CA ARG A 282 38.02 -17.85 -7.81
C ARG A 282 37.80 -18.49 -9.18
N VAL A 283 38.86 -18.95 -9.86
CA VAL A 283 38.79 -19.56 -11.21
C VAL A 283 37.76 -20.69 -11.30
N LYS A 284 37.62 -21.52 -10.27
CA LYS A 284 36.65 -22.62 -10.21
C LYS A 284 35.19 -22.15 -10.09
N SER A 285 34.96 -20.91 -9.67
CA SER A 285 33.63 -20.32 -9.46
C SER A 285 33.26 -19.26 -10.51
N LEU A 286 34.13 -19.04 -11.52
CA LEU A 286 33.85 -18.17 -12.65
C LEU A 286 32.94 -18.88 -13.65
N THR A 287 31.98 -18.15 -14.22
CA THR A 287 31.15 -18.69 -15.32
C THR A 287 32.03 -18.92 -16.57
N PRO A 288 31.69 -19.90 -17.43
CA PRO A 288 32.46 -20.18 -18.64
C PRO A 288 32.68 -18.94 -19.51
N ALA A 289 31.63 -18.15 -19.76
CA ALA A 289 31.71 -16.92 -20.54
C ALA A 289 32.67 -15.87 -19.96
N ARG A 290 32.73 -15.73 -18.62
CA ARG A 290 33.66 -14.81 -17.96
C ARG A 290 35.10 -15.28 -18.05
N LYS A 291 35.32 -16.59 -17.96
CA LYS A 291 36.65 -17.19 -18.14
C LYS A 291 37.14 -16.96 -19.57
N GLU A 292 36.30 -17.26 -20.57
CA GLU A 292 36.60 -17.05 -21.99
C GLU A 292 36.92 -15.58 -22.31
N THR A 293 36.17 -14.63 -21.72
CA THR A 293 36.46 -13.19 -21.87
C THR A 293 37.88 -12.84 -21.38
N LEU A 294 38.33 -13.41 -20.26
CA LEU A 294 39.68 -13.19 -19.73
C LEU A 294 40.75 -13.92 -20.54
N ASP A 295 40.46 -15.14 -20.99
CA ASP A 295 41.35 -15.92 -21.85
C ASP A 295 41.61 -15.18 -23.18
N ALA A 296 40.57 -14.60 -23.79
CA ALA A 296 40.70 -13.75 -24.99
C ALA A 296 41.53 -12.48 -24.76
N LEU A 297 41.57 -11.98 -23.52
CA LEU A 297 42.44 -10.86 -23.14
C LEU A 297 43.89 -11.28 -22.88
N GLY A 298 44.20 -12.58 -22.95
CA GLY A 298 45.52 -13.14 -22.66
C GLY A 298 45.81 -13.29 -21.16
N PHE A 299 44.77 -13.34 -20.32
CA PHE A 299 44.90 -13.37 -18.87
C PHE A 299 45.68 -14.59 -18.38
N LYS A 300 46.74 -14.35 -17.60
CA LYS A 300 47.55 -15.41 -17.00
C LYS A 300 46.98 -15.81 -15.64
N TRP A 301 46.41 -17.01 -15.58
CA TRP A 301 45.81 -17.61 -14.38
C TRP A 301 46.85 -18.03 -13.34
N THR A 302 48.02 -18.48 -13.80
CA THR A 302 49.18 -18.78 -12.97
C THR A 302 50.21 -17.67 -13.15
N LEU A 303 50.78 -17.19 -12.04
CA LEU A 303 51.99 -16.37 -12.10
C LEU A 303 53.17 -17.32 -12.34
N PRO A 304 54.14 -16.97 -13.20
CA PRO A 304 55.38 -17.73 -13.26
C PRO A 304 56.00 -17.70 -11.86
N THR A 305 56.25 -18.88 -11.30
CA THR A 305 57.02 -19.02 -10.07
C THR A 305 58.34 -18.32 -10.32
N THR A 306 58.60 -17.20 -9.62
CA THR A 306 59.95 -16.66 -9.53
C THR A 306 60.78 -17.73 -8.83
N VAL A 307 61.43 -18.57 -9.63
CA VAL A 307 62.57 -19.36 -9.17
C VAL A 307 63.62 -18.30 -8.87
N VAL A 308 63.78 -17.98 -7.59
CA VAL A 308 64.93 -17.22 -7.12
C VAL A 308 66.10 -18.16 -7.34
N THR A 309 66.81 -18.00 -8.45
CA THR A 309 68.09 -18.65 -8.68
C THR A 309 69.13 -17.90 -7.84
N GLU A 310 69.54 -18.59 -6.78
CA GLU A 310 70.71 -18.43 -5.89
C GLU A 310 70.98 -17.07 -5.23
#